data_AF-A0A528HN47-F1
#
_entry.id   AF-A0A528HN47-F1
#
_cell.length_a   1.000
_cell.length_b   1.000
_cell.length_c   1.000
_cell.angle_alpha   90.00
_cell.angle_beta   90.00
_cell.angle_gamma   90.00
#
_symmetry.space_group_name_H-M   'P 1'
#
loop_
_entity.id
_entity.type
_entity.pdbx_description
1 polymer ?
#
loop_
_entity_poly.entity_id
_entity_poly.type
_entity_poly.pdbx_seq_one_letter_code
_entity_poly.pdbx_strand_id
1 'polypeptide(L)'
;AHAGGFSTAYGDGALDQAVYQSFNETFEREVAVFFVATGTAANSLSLTAYNKSGGISFCHRESHVIEDECGAPEYFTGGSRLYPVDGALGKIDPNNLDRAVGRFAPEIVHSGRPMAVSITQSTEVGTIYTLNEIARISAIAKHHKLPLHMDGARFANALVALETTPAEMTWKRGVDILSFGGTKNGCWCAEAIVLFDLDRAR
;
A
#
# COMPACT_ATOMS: atom_id res chain seq x y z
N ALA A 1 2.34 -11.82 28.75
CA ALA A 1 1.49 -10.95 29.59
C ALA A 1 -0.02 -11.05 29.27
N HIS A 2 -0.44 -11.42 28.05
CA HIS A 2 -1.86 -11.35 27.64
C HIS A 2 -2.62 -12.70 27.59
N ALA A 3 -2.08 -13.79 28.15
CA ALA A 3 -2.70 -15.12 28.10
C ALA A 3 -3.57 -15.47 29.33
N GLY A 4 -4.05 -14.45 30.05
CA GLY A 4 -4.63 -14.61 31.40
C GLY A 4 -6.12 -14.97 31.47
N GLY A 5 -6.85 -15.05 30.36
CA GLY A 5 -8.29 -15.29 30.38
C GLY A 5 -8.98 -15.18 29.02
N PHE A 6 -10.32 -15.11 29.04
CA PHE A 6 -11.16 -14.94 27.86
C PHE A 6 -10.90 -13.59 27.17
N SER A 7 -10.81 -13.61 25.85
CA SER A 7 -10.79 -12.41 25.02
C SER A 7 -11.90 -12.51 23.98
N THR A 8 -12.47 -11.37 23.64
CA THR A 8 -13.39 -11.25 22.50
C THR A 8 -12.67 -11.62 21.20
N ALA A 9 -13.41 -12.25 20.29
CA ALA A 9 -12.92 -12.62 18.97
C ALA A 9 -13.03 -11.44 17.99
N TYR A 10 -12.40 -11.57 16.82
CA TYR A 10 -12.56 -10.67 15.67
C TYR A 10 -12.17 -9.19 15.90
N GLY A 11 -11.21 -8.92 16.80
CA GLY A 11 -10.58 -7.60 16.91
C GLY A 11 -11.24 -6.63 17.89
N ASP A 12 -12.22 -7.10 18.68
CA ASP A 12 -12.95 -6.30 19.67
C ASP A 12 -12.37 -6.40 21.08
N GLY A 13 -11.14 -6.89 21.22
CA GLY A 13 -10.47 -7.12 22.51
C GLY A 13 -9.74 -5.89 23.04
N ALA A 14 -9.49 -5.89 24.36
CA ALA A 14 -8.70 -4.84 25.00
C ALA A 14 -7.26 -4.76 24.44
N LEU A 15 -6.70 -5.91 24.02
CA LEU A 15 -5.40 -5.95 23.36
C LEU A 15 -5.44 -5.31 21.97
N ASP A 16 -6.48 -5.61 21.18
CA ASP A 16 -6.66 -5.03 19.84
C ASP A 16 -6.74 -3.50 19.93
N GLN A 17 -7.53 -2.97 20.86
CA GLN A 17 -7.64 -1.53 21.09
C GLN A 17 -6.30 -0.88 21.48
N ALA A 18 -5.51 -1.53 22.33
CA ALA A 18 -4.18 -1.04 22.69
C ALA A 18 -3.22 -1.04 21.49
N VAL A 19 -3.32 -2.05 20.62
CA VAL A 19 -2.53 -2.12 19.39
C VAL A 19 -2.97 -1.03 18.40
N TYR A 20 -4.28 -0.83 18.19
CA TYR A 20 -4.79 0.25 17.33
C TYR A 20 -4.36 1.64 17.83
N GLN A 21 -4.38 1.85 19.15
CA GLN A 21 -3.86 3.07 19.75
C GLN A 21 -2.35 3.25 19.48
N SER A 22 -1.58 2.17 19.55
CA SER A 22 -0.15 2.21 19.22
C SER A 22 0.10 2.58 17.75
N PHE A 23 -0.75 2.12 16.83
CA PHE A 23 -0.72 2.54 15.42
C PHE A 23 -1.03 4.04 15.28
N ASN A 24 -2.05 4.54 16.00
CA ASN A 24 -2.38 5.96 15.97
C ASN A 24 -1.20 6.85 16.42
N GLU A 25 -0.54 6.44 17.51
CA GLU A 25 0.66 7.12 18.02
C GLU A 25 1.82 7.04 17.04
N THR A 26 2.07 5.86 16.48
CA THR A 26 3.15 5.60 15.51
C THR A 26 3.00 6.43 14.23
N PHE A 27 1.78 6.56 13.74
CA PHE A 27 1.48 7.34 12.52
C PHE A 27 1.10 8.79 12.81
N GLU A 28 1.15 9.24 14.08
CA GLU A 28 0.84 10.59 14.51
C GLU A 28 -0.55 11.08 14.08
N ARG A 29 -1.51 10.15 13.90
CA ARG A 29 -2.91 10.43 13.52
C ARG A 29 -3.79 9.22 13.79
N GLU A 30 -5.11 9.44 13.81
CA GLU A 30 -6.06 8.33 13.75
C GLU A 30 -5.97 7.59 12.40
N VAL A 31 -5.87 6.27 12.47
CA VAL A 31 -5.81 5.35 11.33
C VAL A 31 -6.75 4.17 11.55
N ALA A 32 -7.25 3.59 10.46
CA ALA A 32 -7.93 2.31 10.51
C ALA A 32 -6.93 1.18 10.21
N VAL A 33 -6.96 0.12 11.01
CA VAL A 33 -6.00 -0.98 10.94
C VAL A 33 -6.72 -2.31 10.79
N PHE A 34 -6.32 -3.10 9.79
CA PHE A 34 -6.87 -4.42 9.54
C PHE A 34 -5.75 -5.45 9.49
N PHE A 35 -5.74 -6.39 10.43
CA PHE A 35 -4.74 -7.44 10.48
C PHE A 35 -5.02 -8.54 9.46
N VAL A 36 -3.98 -8.94 8.75
CA VAL A 36 -4.03 -10.04 7.78
C VAL A 36 -2.79 -10.92 7.93
N ALA A 37 -2.88 -12.16 7.47
CA ALA A 37 -1.85 -13.16 7.73
C ALA A 37 -0.59 -12.99 6.86
N THR A 38 -0.71 -12.41 5.66
CA THR A 38 0.38 -12.38 4.66
C THR A 38 0.43 -11.08 3.87
N GLY A 39 1.61 -10.76 3.34
CA GLY A 39 1.82 -9.57 2.51
C GLY A 39 0.99 -9.60 1.22
N THR A 40 0.88 -10.77 0.57
CA THR A 40 0.02 -10.97 -0.60
C THR A 40 -1.42 -10.62 -0.31
N ALA A 41 -1.96 -11.06 0.84
CA ALA A 41 -3.31 -10.69 1.24
C ALA A 41 -3.43 -9.19 1.53
N ALA A 42 -2.44 -8.59 2.20
CA ALA A 42 -2.41 -7.16 2.49
C ALA A 42 -2.45 -6.31 1.20
N ASN A 43 -1.56 -6.60 0.24
CA ASN A 43 -1.48 -5.91 -1.03
C ASN A 43 -2.77 -6.07 -1.85
N SER A 44 -3.22 -7.32 -2.00
CA SER A 44 -4.42 -7.64 -2.79
C SER A 44 -5.68 -6.98 -2.23
N LEU A 45 -5.89 -7.06 -0.91
CA LEU A 45 -7.05 -6.42 -0.25
C LEU A 45 -6.94 -4.88 -0.29
N SER A 46 -5.74 -4.33 -0.16
CA SER A 46 -5.51 -2.89 -0.28
C SER A 46 -5.91 -2.36 -1.66
N LEU A 47 -5.59 -3.09 -2.74
CA LEU A 47 -6.03 -2.71 -4.08
C LEU A 47 -7.54 -2.91 -4.28
N THR A 48 -8.13 -3.96 -3.69
CA THR A 48 -9.57 -4.18 -3.71
C THR A 48 -10.37 -3.05 -3.04
N ALA A 49 -9.82 -2.38 -2.02
CA ALA A 49 -10.47 -1.22 -1.38
C ALA A 49 -10.74 -0.05 -2.34
N TYR A 50 -10.05 -0.01 -3.49
CA TYR A 50 -10.21 1.02 -4.52
C TYR A 50 -10.75 0.45 -5.84
N ASN A 51 -11.31 -0.76 -5.81
CA ASN A 51 -11.67 -1.50 -7.00
C ASN A 51 -12.62 -0.72 -7.94
N LYS A 52 -12.44 -0.93 -9.25
CA LYS A 52 -13.32 -0.44 -10.30
C LYS A 52 -13.51 -1.55 -11.33
N SER A 53 -14.70 -1.65 -11.91
CA SER A 53 -14.90 -2.51 -13.08
C SER A 53 -13.96 -2.06 -14.22
N GLY A 54 -13.21 -3.02 -14.78
CA GLY A 54 -12.15 -2.76 -15.74
C GLY A 54 -10.95 -1.97 -15.17
N GLY A 55 -10.76 -2.04 -13.85
CA GLY A 55 -9.73 -1.31 -13.11
C GLY A 55 -8.31 -1.61 -13.57
N ILE A 56 -7.45 -0.62 -13.49
CA ILE A 56 -6.02 -0.71 -13.82
C ILE A 56 -5.20 -0.09 -12.70
N SER A 57 -4.36 -0.89 -12.06
CA SER A 57 -3.39 -0.43 -11.07
C SER A 57 -2.00 -0.31 -11.68
N PHE A 58 -1.33 0.80 -11.43
CA PHE A 58 0.01 1.08 -11.95
C PHE A 58 1.06 0.77 -10.89
N CYS A 59 2.06 -0.03 -11.23
CA CYS A 59 3.12 -0.44 -10.32
C CYS A 59 4.43 -0.65 -11.07
N HIS A 60 5.55 -0.72 -10.35
CA HIS A 60 6.83 -1.02 -10.99
C HIS A 60 6.79 -2.40 -11.66
N ARG A 61 7.44 -2.57 -12.81
CA ARG A 61 7.43 -3.84 -13.55
C ARG A 61 7.86 -5.03 -12.70
N GLU A 62 8.91 -4.85 -11.91
CA GLU A 62 9.47 -5.89 -11.04
C GLU A 62 8.81 -5.89 -9.65
N SER A 63 7.63 -5.30 -9.50
CA SER A 63 6.97 -5.23 -8.20
C SER A 63 6.45 -6.59 -7.76
N HIS A 64 6.44 -6.84 -6.44
CA HIS A 64 5.99 -8.09 -5.87
C HIS A 64 4.56 -8.47 -6.31
N VAL A 65 3.67 -7.47 -6.42
CA VAL A 65 2.29 -7.65 -6.90
C VAL A 65 2.21 -8.18 -8.34
N ILE A 66 3.23 -7.94 -9.18
CA ILE A 66 3.33 -8.49 -10.54
C ILE A 66 4.00 -9.87 -10.53
N GLU A 67 5.17 -9.98 -9.89
CA GLU A 67 6.08 -11.12 -10.10
C GLU A 67 5.82 -12.30 -9.15
N ASP A 68 5.44 -12.03 -7.90
CA ASP A 68 5.56 -13.00 -6.79
C ASP A 68 4.24 -13.32 -6.07
N GLU A 69 3.11 -12.81 -6.57
CA GLU A 69 1.79 -13.02 -5.94
C GLU A 69 0.85 -13.97 -6.70
N CYS A 70 1.35 -14.62 -7.76
CA CYS A 70 0.61 -15.63 -8.54
C CYS A 70 -0.78 -15.11 -9.02
N GLY A 71 -0.88 -13.82 -9.35
CA GLY A 71 -2.12 -13.18 -9.79
C GLY A 71 -3.16 -12.94 -8.68
N ALA A 72 -2.75 -12.96 -7.41
CA ALA A 72 -3.64 -12.67 -6.29
C ALA A 72 -4.30 -11.28 -6.41
N PRO A 73 -3.61 -10.18 -6.76
CA PRO A 73 -4.26 -8.88 -6.93
C PRO A 73 -5.40 -8.92 -7.96
N GLU A 74 -5.18 -9.53 -9.13
CA GLU A 74 -6.22 -9.68 -10.15
C GLU A 74 -7.38 -10.55 -9.68
N TYR A 75 -7.11 -11.63 -8.93
CA TYR A 75 -8.14 -12.48 -8.34
C TYR A 75 -9.01 -11.73 -7.32
N PHE A 76 -8.40 -11.09 -6.32
CA PHE A 76 -9.12 -10.40 -5.23
C PHE A 76 -9.87 -9.16 -5.69
N THR A 77 -9.42 -8.52 -6.77
CA THR A 77 -10.11 -7.37 -7.39
C THR A 77 -11.22 -7.80 -8.34
N GLY A 78 -11.42 -9.09 -8.57
CA GLY A 78 -12.45 -9.59 -9.51
C GLY A 78 -12.11 -9.30 -10.98
N GLY A 79 -10.81 -9.30 -11.32
CA GLY A 79 -10.31 -9.15 -12.68
C GLY A 79 -9.81 -7.75 -13.05
N SER A 80 -9.35 -6.95 -12.08
CA SER A 80 -8.56 -5.76 -12.43
C SER A 80 -7.23 -6.18 -13.09
N ARG A 81 -6.54 -5.22 -13.72
CA ARG A 81 -5.24 -5.47 -14.37
C ARG A 81 -4.14 -4.69 -13.67
N LEU A 82 -2.97 -5.30 -13.58
CA LEU A 82 -1.74 -4.60 -13.25
C LEU A 82 -1.10 -4.04 -14.54
N TYR A 83 -0.69 -2.78 -14.50
CA TYR A 83 0.02 -2.12 -15.59
C TYR A 83 1.46 -1.82 -15.16
N PRO A 84 2.46 -2.51 -15.73
CA PRO A 84 3.85 -2.30 -15.38
C PRO A 84 4.34 -0.94 -15.88
N VAL A 85 4.97 -0.18 -14.99
CA VAL A 85 5.63 1.10 -15.28
C VAL A 85 7.12 0.94 -15.00
N ASP A 86 7.94 1.27 -15.99
CA ASP A 86 9.39 1.14 -15.89
C ASP A 86 10.02 2.29 -15.10
N GLY A 87 11.12 1.97 -14.42
CA GLY A 87 12.08 2.94 -13.94
C GLY A 87 13.33 2.23 -13.40
N ALA A 88 14.26 2.99 -12.85
CA ALA A 88 15.55 2.43 -12.44
C ALA A 88 15.48 1.81 -11.04
N LEU A 89 16.11 0.64 -10.88
CA LEU A 89 16.37 0.01 -9.59
C LEU A 89 15.10 -0.21 -8.76
N GLY A 90 14.05 -0.80 -9.32
CA GLY A 90 12.79 -1.05 -8.61
C GLY A 90 11.92 0.19 -8.37
N LYS A 91 12.36 1.38 -8.81
CA LYS A 91 11.63 2.63 -8.61
C LYS A 91 10.93 3.07 -9.90
N ILE A 92 9.64 3.41 -9.81
CA ILE A 92 8.85 3.95 -10.91
C ILE A 92 9.47 5.28 -11.36
N ASP A 93 9.71 5.43 -12.67
CA ASP A 93 10.02 6.75 -13.23
C ASP A 93 8.75 7.61 -13.27
N PRO A 94 8.74 8.81 -12.67
CA PRO A 94 7.55 9.65 -12.60
C PRO A 94 6.99 10.06 -13.98
N ASN A 95 7.85 10.27 -14.98
CA ASN A 95 7.38 10.65 -16.32
C ASN A 95 6.74 9.45 -17.03
N ASN A 96 7.28 8.25 -16.82
CA ASN A 96 6.67 7.01 -17.28
C ASN A 96 5.31 6.77 -16.64
N LEU A 97 5.17 7.05 -15.34
CA LEU A 97 3.90 6.94 -14.63
C LEU A 97 2.85 7.88 -15.22
N ASP A 98 3.16 9.16 -15.34
CA ASP A 98 2.22 10.15 -15.87
C ASP A 98 1.76 9.80 -17.30
N ARG A 99 2.70 9.40 -18.16
CA ARG A 99 2.41 8.92 -19.50
C ARG A 99 1.57 7.64 -19.51
N ALA A 100 1.84 6.71 -18.60
CA ALA A 100 1.09 5.45 -18.49
C ALA A 100 -0.36 5.72 -18.07
N VAL A 101 -0.59 6.55 -17.06
CA VAL A 101 -1.93 6.91 -16.60
C VAL A 101 -2.69 7.65 -17.69
N GLY A 102 -2.05 8.59 -18.39
CA GLY A 102 -2.66 9.35 -19.48
C GLY A 102 -3.13 8.50 -20.67
N ARG A 103 -2.60 7.29 -20.87
CA ARG A 103 -3.09 6.35 -21.91
C ARG A 103 -4.46 5.78 -21.62
N PHE A 104 -4.89 5.81 -20.37
CA PHE A 104 -6.15 5.26 -19.90
C PHE A 104 -7.11 6.38 -19.47
N ALA A 105 -7.00 7.53 -20.12
CA ALA A 105 -7.86 8.67 -19.85
C ALA A 105 -9.35 8.26 -19.95
N PRO A 106 -10.24 8.78 -19.08
CA PRO A 106 -11.63 8.34 -19.00
C PRO A 106 -12.43 8.44 -20.31
N GLU A 107 -12.00 9.28 -21.24
CA GLU A 107 -12.60 9.44 -22.56
C GLU A 107 -12.42 8.19 -23.45
N ILE A 108 -11.46 7.32 -23.13
CA ILE A 108 -11.14 6.11 -23.89
C ILE A 108 -11.81 4.88 -23.24
N VAL A 109 -13.13 4.78 -23.43
CA VAL A 109 -14.00 3.81 -22.73
C VAL A 109 -13.63 2.33 -22.90
N HIS A 110 -12.91 1.98 -23.97
CA HIS A 110 -12.49 0.60 -24.25
C HIS A 110 -11.19 0.19 -23.56
N SER A 111 -10.42 1.14 -23.02
CA SER A 111 -9.07 0.87 -22.53
C SER A 111 -9.01 0.43 -21.06
N GLY A 112 -10.11 0.52 -20.31
CA GLY A 112 -10.18 0.28 -18.86
C GLY A 112 -10.03 1.58 -18.06
N ARG A 113 -10.09 1.48 -16.73
CA ARG A 113 -10.19 2.64 -15.83
C ARG A 113 -9.04 2.69 -14.84
N PRO A 114 -8.25 3.78 -14.80
CA PRO A 114 -7.27 4.00 -13.76
C PRO A 114 -7.86 3.84 -12.37
N MET A 115 -7.22 3.00 -11.56
CA MET A 115 -7.74 2.52 -10.28
C MET A 115 -6.88 2.97 -9.11
N ALA A 116 -5.58 2.67 -9.14
CA ALA A 116 -4.63 2.98 -8.08
C ALA A 116 -3.19 3.06 -8.62
N VAL A 117 -2.30 3.67 -7.86
CA VAL A 117 -0.84 3.55 -8.03
C VAL A 117 -0.28 2.77 -6.83
N SER A 118 0.63 1.84 -7.05
CA SER A 118 1.29 1.06 -6.00
C SER A 118 2.81 1.21 -6.09
N ILE A 119 3.45 1.55 -4.98
CA ILE A 119 4.91 1.60 -4.82
C ILE A 119 5.35 0.66 -3.70
N THR A 120 6.56 0.11 -3.79
CA THR A 120 7.13 -0.76 -2.75
C THR A 120 8.23 -0.02 -2.00
N GLN A 121 8.21 -0.04 -0.66
CA GLN A 121 9.14 0.69 0.20
C GLN A 121 9.60 -0.15 1.41
N SER A 122 10.88 -0.54 1.49
CA SER A 122 11.90 -0.49 0.43
C SER A 122 11.52 -1.37 -0.77
N THR A 123 12.07 -1.09 -1.96
CA THR A 123 11.79 -1.88 -3.17
C THR A 123 12.27 -3.33 -3.06
N GLU A 124 11.87 -4.14 -4.02
CA GLU A 124 12.18 -5.57 -4.15
C GLU A 124 13.69 -5.81 -4.27
N VAL A 125 14.41 -4.87 -4.89
CA VAL A 125 15.87 -4.89 -5.07
C VAL A 125 16.62 -4.13 -3.98
N GLY A 126 15.93 -3.74 -2.90
CA GLY A 126 16.52 -3.12 -1.71
C GLY A 126 16.86 -1.63 -1.84
N THR A 127 16.41 -0.96 -2.90
CA THR A 127 16.50 0.50 -2.99
C THR A 127 15.35 1.17 -2.23
N ILE A 128 15.49 2.46 -1.97
CA ILE A 128 14.55 3.23 -1.17
C ILE A 128 14.08 4.42 -1.99
N TYR A 129 12.77 4.65 -2.02
CA TYR A 129 12.23 5.94 -2.46
C TYR A 129 12.54 6.98 -1.38
N THR A 130 13.22 8.05 -1.76
CA THR A 130 13.35 9.22 -0.90
C THR A 130 11.99 9.87 -0.65
N LEU A 131 11.88 10.64 0.43
CA LEU A 131 10.63 11.37 0.75
C LEU A 131 10.14 12.26 -0.41
N ASN A 132 11.07 12.86 -1.16
CA ASN A 132 10.74 13.69 -2.32
C ASN A 132 10.25 12.86 -3.52
N GLU A 133 10.80 11.66 -3.73
CA GLU A 133 10.32 10.75 -4.76
C GLU A 133 8.90 10.24 -4.45
N ILE A 134 8.62 9.89 -3.18
CA ILE A 134 7.26 9.53 -2.74
C ILE A 134 6.30 10.70 -3.00
N ALA A 135 6.67 11.93 -2.58
CA ALA A 135 5.85 13.12 -2.84
C ALA A 135 5.58 13.34 -4.33
N ARG A 136 6.57 13.11 -5.19
CA ARG A 136 6.44 13.29 -6.63
C ARG A 136 5.49 12.26 -7.25
N ILE A 137 5.57 10.99 -6.85
CA ILE A 137 4.62 9.95 -7.28
C ILE A 137 3.21 10.28 -6.77
N SER A 138 3.07 10.67 -5.51
CA SER A 138 1.77 11.07 -4.94
C SER A 138 1.16 12.27 -5.66
N ALA A 139 1.97 13.27 -6.04
CA ALA A 139 1.48 14.43 -6.79
C ALA A 139 0.88 14.02 -8.14
N ILE A 140 1.50 13.09 -8.85
CA ILE A 140 0.97 12.54 -10.12
C ILE A 140 -0.31 11.74 -9.85
N ALA A 141 -0.31 10.84 -8.85
CA ALA A 141 -1.50 10.07 -8.50
C ALA A 141 -2.69 10.99 -8.16
N LYS A 142 -2.47 12.03 -7.34
CA LYS A 142 -3.49 13.02 -6.98
C LYS A 142 -3.97 13.84 -8.16
N HIS A 143 -3.09 14.24 -9.08
CA HIS A 143 -3.48 14.93 -10.31
C HIS A 143 -4.51 14.11 -11.12
N HIS A 144 -4.29 12.80 -11.19
CA HIS A 144 -5.19 11.85 -11.86
C HIS A 144 -6.31 11.30 -10.96
N LYS A 145 -6.46 11.82 -9.73
CA LYS A 145 -7.45 11.38 -8.73
C LYS A 145 -7.37 9.88 -8.40
N LEU A 146 -6.14 9.38 -8.32
CA LEU A 146 -5.82 8.00 -7.98
C LEU A 146 -5.27 7.91 -6.55
N PRO A 147 -5.68 6.90 -5.78
CA PRO A 147 -5.05 6.58 -4.51
C PRO A 147 -3.64 6.04 -4.71
N LEU A 148 -2.77 6.31 -3.75
CA LEU A 148 -1.43 5.76 -3.65
C LEU A 148 -1.38 4.67 -2.56
N HIS A 149 -1.19 3.43 -2.98
CA HIS A 149 -0.85 2.31 -2.14
C HIS A 149 0.67 2.21 -1.95
N MET A 150 1.10 1.87 -0.74
CA MET A 150 2.48 1.50 -0.44
C MET A 150 2.54 0.04 0.04
N ASP A 151 3.24 -0.81 -0.70
CA ASP A 151 3.71 -2.10 -0.19
C ASP A 151 4.89 -1.83 0.76
N GLY A 152 4.62 -2.00 2.05
CA GLY A 152 5.57 -1.82 3.14
C GLY A 152 6.09 -3.12 3.71
N ALA A 153 6.25 -4.18 2.92
CA ALA A 153 6.77 -5.46 3.40
C ALA A 153 8.14 -5.33 4.11
N ARG A 154 8.92 -4.30 3.77
CA ARG A 154 10.18 -3.91 4.44
C ARG A 154 10.16 -2.46 4.90
N PHE A 155 8.99 -1.99 5.37
CA PHE A 155 8.75 -0.61 5.77
C PHE A 155 9.76 -0.12 6.80
N ALA A 156 10.02 -0.93 7.84
CA ALA A 156 10.95 -0.58 8.91
C ALA A 156 12.38 -0.34 8.42
N ASN A 157 12.85 -1.12 7.42
CA ASN A 157 14.19 -0.95 6.85
C ASN A 157 14.33 0.41 6.15
N ALA A 158 13.33 0.81 5.36
CA ALA A 158 13.32 2.11 4.70
C ALA A 158 13.21 3.26 5.72
N LEU A 159 12.37 3.08 6.75
CA LEU A 159 12.16 4.08 7.80
C LEU A 159 13.46 4.44 8.52
N VAL A 160 14.21 3.42 8.98
CA VAL A 160 15.47 3.66 9.71
C VAL A 160 16.56 4.20 8.80
N ALA A 161 16.61 3.76 7.54
CA ALA A 161 17.61 4.24 6.58
C ALA A 161 17.38 5.69 6.12
N LEU A 162 16.13 6.15 6.14
CA LEU A 162 15.77 7.55 5.83
C LEU A 162 15.79 8.47 7.05
N GLU A 163 15.99 7.93 8.26
CA GLU A 163 15.98 8.67 9.53
C GLU A 163 14.73 9.56 9.67
N THR A 164 13.56 9.00 9.39
CA THR A 164 12.28 9.73 9.29
C THR A 164 11.19 9.07 10.15
N THR A 165 10.03 9.72 10.32
CA THR A 165 8.88 9.13 11.02
C THR A 165 7.94 8.36 10.08
N PRO A 166 7.15 7.38 10.57
CA PRO A 166 6.17 6.67 9.76
C PRO A 166 5.19 7.62 9.08
N ALA A 167 4.76 8.67 9.78
CA ALA A 167 3.90 9.71 9.24
C ALA A 167 4.54 10.45 8.05
N GLU A 168 5.82 10.83 8.19
CA GLU A 168 6.59 11.52 7.16
C GLU A 168 6.82 10.68 5.91
N MET A 169 6.98 9.36 6.04
CA MET A 169 7.17 8.46 4.90
C MET A 169 5.85 8.06 4.21
N THR A 170 4.69 8.31 4.85
CA THR A 170 3.39 7.82 4.37
C THR A 170 2.39 8.95 4.09
N TRP A 171 1.42 9.20 4.99
CA TRP A 171 0.29 10.09 4.74
C TRP A 171 0.71 11.56 4.58
N LYS A 172 1.78 12.01 5.25
CA LYS A 172 2.36 13.37 5.01
C LYS A 172 3.01 13.49 3.63
N ARG A 173 3.16 12.37 2.90
CA ARG A 173 3.59 12.31 1.50
C ARG A 173 2.50 11.80 0.57
N GLY A 174 1.27 11.69 1.08
CA GLY A 174 0.08 11.36 0.31
C GLY A 174 -0.01 9.90 -0.11
N VAL A 175 0.51 8.98 0.71
CA VAL A 175 0.10 7.57 0.71
C VAL A 175 -1.28 7.49 1.36
N ASP A 176 -2.22 6.78 0.72
CA ASP A 176 -3.61 6.64 1.18
C ASP A 176 -3.84 5.32 1.93
N ILE A 177 -3.09 4.28 1.56
CA ILE A 177 -3.16 2.94 2.16
C ILE A 177 -1.77 2.28 2.19
N LEU A 178 -1.46 1.57 3.26
CA LEU A 178 -0.17 0.92 3.48
C LEU A 178 -0.36 -0.56 3.85
N SER A 179 0.35 -1.45 3.17
CA SER A 179 0.56 -2.83 3.62
C SER A 179 1.77 -2.87 4.54
N PHE A 180 1.56 -2.74 5.85
CA PHE A 180 2.60 -2.65 6.87
C PHE A 180 3.18 -4.02 7.23
N GLY A 181 4.46 -4.20 6.86
CA GLY A 181 5.25 -5.41 7.00
C GLY A 181 5.66 -5.78 8.44
N GLY A 182 5.03 -6.78 9.05
CA GLY A 182 5.43 -7.30 10.37
C GLY A 182 6.26 -8.58 10.28
N THR A 183 5.91 -9.51 9.39
CA THR A 183 6.53 -10.84 9.31
C THR A 183 8.02 -10.77 9.00
N LYS A 184 8.41 -9.91 8.05
CA LYS A 184 9.82 -9.72 7.67
C LYS A 184 10.63 -8.92 8.69
N ASN A 185 9.99 -8.44 9.77
CA ASN A 185 10.61 -7.65 10.83
C ASN A 185 10.43 -8.26 12.23
N GLY A 186 10.23 -9.58 12.31
CA GLY A 186 10.28 -10.35 13.56
C GLY A 186 8.93 -10.88 14.06
N CYS A 187 7.81 -10.55 13.40
CA CYS A 187 6.55 -11.24 13.66
C CYS A 187 6.51 -12.60 12.96
N TRP A 188 5.64 -13.51 13.42
CA TRP A 188 5.50 -14.84 12.79
C TRP A 188 4.67 -14.79 11.49
N CYS A 189 3.41 -14.39 11.58
CA CYS A 189 2.47 -14.30 10.45
C CYS A 189 1.52 -13.13 10.70
N ALA A 190 2.05 -11.91 10.62
CA ALA A 190 1.26 -10.72 10.91
C ALA A 190 1.67 -9.58 9.98
N GLU A 191 0.70 -9.12 9.19
CA GLU A 191 0.75 -7.87 8.45
C GLU A 191 -0.44 -7.01 8.87
N ALA A 192 -0.35 -5.71 8.64
CA ALA A 192 -1.44 -4.78 8.90
C ALA A 192 -1.72 -3.93 7.65
N ILE A 193 -2.97 -3.87 7.22
CA ILE A 193 -3.43 -2.85 6.27
C ILE A 193 -3.74 -1.60 7.08
N VAL A 194 -3.05 -0.50 6.79
CA VAL A 194 -3.25 0.80 7.44
C VAL A 194 -3.89 1.74 6.44
N LEU A 195 -5.13 2.14 6.72
CA LEU A 195 -5.89 3.14 5.96
C LEU A 195 -5.78 4.49 6.65
N PHE A 196 -5.31 5.50 5.92
CA PHE A 196 -5.19 6.86 6.43
C PHE A 196 -6.50 7.66 6.26
N ASP A 197 -7.38 7.26 5.33
CA ASP A 197 -8.72 7.83 5.15
C ASP A 197 -9.77 6.95 5.85
N LEU A 198 -10.30 7.44 6.98
CA LEU A 198 -11.26 6.70 7.81
C LEU A 198 -12.64 6.57 7.14
N ASP A 199 -13.00 7.45 6.22
CA ASP A 199 -14.29 7.38 5.52
C ASP A 199 -14.33 6.19 4.56
N ARG A 200 -13.16 5.69 4.12
CA ARG A 200 -13.03 4.49 3.29
C ARG A 200 -12.95 3.20 4.09
N ALA A 201 -12.83 3.28 5.41
CA ALA A 201 -12.73 2.11 6.29
C ALA A 201 -14.10 1.62 6.80
N ARG A 202 -15.19 2.29 6.42
CA ARG A 202 -16.58 1.97 6.80
C ARG A 202 -17.35 1.36 5.64
#